data_AF-A0A211Z060-F1
#
_entry.id   AF-A0A211Z060-F1
#
_cell.length_a   1.000
_cell.length_b   1.000
_cell.length_c   1.000
_cell.angle_alpha   90.00
_cell.angle_beta   90.00
_cell.angle_gamma   90.00
#
_symmetry.space_group_name_H-M   'P 1'
#
loop_
_entity.id
_entity.type
_entity.pdbx_description
1 polymer ?
#
loop_
_entity_poly.entity_id
_entity_poly.type
_entity_poly.pdbx_seq_one_letter_code
_entity_poly.pdbx_strand_id
1 'polypeptide(L)' 'MVHLTAHELELSARVLLRRHGQAAPEEARRQAETCAPGGERHWVATWLVIAELCEELLAGSAGPLTHPAG' A
#
# COMPACT_ATOMS: atom_id res chain seq x y z
N MET A 1 -17.06 14.24 6.52
CA MET A 1 -15.71 13.70 6.29
C MET A 1 -15.80 12.19 6.40
N VAL A 2 -15.50 11.47 5.33
CA VAL A 2 -15.38 10.01 5.40
C VAL A 2 -14.01 9.72 6.02
N HIS A 3 -14.00 9.06 7.18
CA HIS A 3 -12.77 8.60 7.82
C HIS A 3 -12.60 7.13 7.48
N LEU A 4 -11.48 6.78 6.84
CA LEU A 4 -11.12 5.38 6.63
C LEU A 4 -10.52 4.84 7.93
N THR A 5 -10.99 3.66 8.32
CA THR A 5 -10.41 2.88 9.40
C THR A 5 -9.11 2.20 8.96
N ALA A 6 -8.28 1.79 9.92
CA ALA A 6 -7.07 1.02 9.64
C ALA A 6 -7.37 -0.25 8.81
N HIS A 7 -8.51 -0.91 9.08
CA HIS A 7 -8.93 -2.09 8.35
C HIS A 7 -9.27 -1.79 6.88
N GLU A 8 -9.93 -0.66 6.59
CA GLU A 8 -10.24 -0.25 5.23
C GLU A 8 -8.99 0.13 4.43
N LEU A 9 -7.98 0.72 5.10
CA LEU A 9 -6.68 1.00 4.48
C LEU A 9 -5.93 -0.29 4.14
N GLU A 10 -5.89 -1.25 5.06
CA GLU A 10 -5.27 -2.56 4.81
C GLU A 10 -5.99 -3.33 3.69
N LEU A 11 -7.32 -3.30 3.67
CA LEU A 11 -8.10 -3.92 2.58
C LEU A 11 -7.77 -3.27 1.24
N SER A 12 -7.64 -1.93 1.21
CA SER A 12 -7.26 -1.18 0.01
C SER A 12 -5.86 -1.57 -0.48
N ALA A 13 -4.88 -1.69 0.42
CA ALA A 13 -3.55 -2.17 0.10
C ALA A 13 -3.57 -3.60 -0.47
N ARG A 14 -4.32 -4.52 0.15
CA ARG A 14 -4.51 -5.89 -0.35
C ARG A 14 -5.17 -5.93 -1.73
N VAL A 15 -6.16 -5.07 -2.00
CA VAL A 15 -6.78 -4.95 -3.33
C VAL A 15 -5.75 -4.49 -4.35
N LEU A 16 -4.96 -3.46 -4.01
CA LEU A 16 -3.94 -2.91 -4.89
C LEU A 16 -2.86 -3.95 -5.22
N LEU A 17 -2.39 -4.69 -4.20
CA LEU A 17 -1.46 -5.80 -4.36
C LEU A 17 -2.00 -6.91 -5.26
N ARG A 18 -3.27 -7.29 -5.12
CA ARG A 18 -3.88 -8.29 -6.02
C ARG A 18 -3.89 -7.84 -7.47
N ARG A 19 -4.02 -6.53 -7.72
CA ARG A 19 -4.13 -5.97 -9.07
C ARG A 19 -2.78 -5.67 -9.71
N HIS A 20 -1.82 -5.17 -8.93
CA HIS A 20 -0.54 -4.64 -9.43
C HIS A 20 0.67 -5.46 -8.97
N GLY A 21 0.49 -6.44 -8.08
CA GLY A 21 1.58 -7.26 -7.55
C GLY A 21 2.65 -6.40 -6.87
N GLN A 22 3.91 -6.65 -7.22
CA GLN A 22 5.06 -5.93 -6.68
C GLN A 22 5.07 -4.43 -7.03
N ALA A 23 4.35 -4.01 -8.07
CA ALA A 23 4.26 -2.60 -8.46
C ALA A 23 3.20 -1.81 -7.67
N ALA A 24 2.48 -2.44 -6.73
CA ALA A 24 1.42 -1.79 -5.96
C ALA A 24 1.89 -0.57 -5.14
N PRO A 25 3.04 -0.59 -4.44
CA PRO A 25 3.52 0.60 -3.70
C PRO A 25 3.77 1.80 -4.63
N GLU A 26 4.38 1.56 -5.80
CA GLU A 26 4.67 2.59 -6.79
C GLU A 26 3.38 3.16 -7.40
N GLU A 27 2.39 2.30 -7.66
CA GLU A 27 1.07 2.75 -8.10
C GLU A 27 0.37 3.63 -7.06
N ALA A 28 0.39 3.24 -5.78
CA ALA A 28 -0.17 4.06 -4.70
C ALA A 28 0.51 5.43 -4.62
N ARG A 29 1.84 5.50 -4.76
CA ARG A 29 2.58 6.78 -4.82
C ARG A 29 2.15 7.63 -6.02
N ARG A 30 1.98 7.03 -7.19
CA ARG A 30 1.44 7.74 -8.38
C ARG A 30 0.05 8.30 -8.12
N GLN A 31 -0.83 7.56 -7.44
CA GLN A 31 -2.15 8.08 -7.06
C GLN A 31 -2.06 9.23 -6.03
N ALA A 32 -1.09 9.20 -5.13
CA ALA A 32 -0.83 10.33 -4.24
C ALA A 32 -0.42 11.59 -5.03
N GLU A 33 0.43 11.44 -6.05
CA GLU A 33 0.86 12.52 -6.93
C GLU A 33 -0.29 13.10 -7.76
N THR A 34 -1.23 12.26 -8.23
CA THR A 34 -2.40 12.75 -8.99
C THR A 34 -3.40 13.51 -8.12
N CYS A 35 -3.50 13.17 -6.83
CA CYS A 35 -4.35 13.89 -5.87
C CYS A 35 -3.72 15.22 -5.39
N ALA A 36 -2.39 15.36 -5.44
CA ALA A 36 -1.68 16.52 -4.89
C ALA A 36 -2.09 17.89 -5.52
N PRO A 37 -2.26 18.02 -6.86
CA PRO A 37 -2.71 19.26 -7.49
C PRO A 37 -4.14 19.68 -7.11
N GLY A 38 -4.98 18.73 -6.70
CA GLY A 38 -6.38 18.98 -6.32
C GLY A 38 -6.56 19.59 -4.93
N GLY A 39 -5.48 19.74 -4.15
CA GLY A 39 -5.56 20.24 -2.76
C GLY A 39 -6.12 19.23 -1.77
N GLU A 40 -6.35 17.99 -2.20
CA GLU A 40 -6.94 16.91 -1.40
C GLU A 40 -5.88 16.24 -0.51
N ARG A 41 -5.30 17.00 0.42
CA ARG A 41 -4.18 16.55 1.28
C ARG A 41 -4.47 15.25 2.04
N HIS A 42 -5.73 15.04 2.43
CA HIS A 42 -6.11 13.81 3.12
C HIS A 42 -6.05 12.60 2.20
N TRP A 43 -6.38 12.75 0.91
CA TRP A 43 -6.29 11.66 -0.07
C TRP A 43 -4.83 11.35 -0.41
N VAL A 44 -3.98 12.38 -0.53
CA VAL A 44 -2.52 12.19 -0.67
C VAL A 44 -1.98 11.37 0.51
N ALA A 45 -2.32 11.74 1.74
CA ALA A 45 -1.89 11.00 2.93
C ALA A 45 -2.43 9.56 2.95
N THR A 46 -3.71 9.35 2.62
CA THR A 46 -4.31 8.01 2.50
C THR A 46 -3.54 7.14 1.52
N TRP A 47 -3.22 7.65 0.33
CA TRP A 47 -2.47 6.90 -0.68
C TRP A 47 -1.05 6.56 -0.24
N LEU A 48 -0.37 7.47 0.47
CA LEU A 48 0.95 7.19 1.03
C LEU A 48 0.91 6.09 2.08
N VAL A 49 -0.08 6.10 2.99
CA VAL A 49 -0.26 5.02 3.97
C VAL A 49 -0.56 3.69 3.29
N ILE A 50 -1.36 3.69 2.22
CA ILE A 50 -1.61 2.47 1.42
C ILE A 50 -0.32 1.96 0.77
N ALA A 51 0.57 2.85 0.30
CA ALA A 51 1.86 2.47 -0.26
C ALA A 51 2.74 1.77 0.78
N GLU A 52 2.84 2.34 1.99
CA GLU A 52 3.58 1.74 3.12
C GLU A 52 3.02 0.36 3.48
N LEU A 53 1.70 0.22 3.60
CA LEU A 53 1.05 -1.07 3.85
C LEU A 53 1.32 -2.10 2.75
N CYS A 54 1.41 -1.68 1.49
CA CYS A 54 1.78 -2.58 0.40
C CYS A 54 3.23 -3.08 0.56
N GLU A 55 4.16 -2.22 0.96
CA GLU A 55 5.56 -2.57 1.21
C GLU A 55 5.69 -3.54 2.39
N GLU A 56 5.00 -3.25 3.49
CA GLU A 56 4.97 -4.13 4.67
C GLU A 56 4.41 -5.52 4.35
N LEU A 57 3.31 -5.60 3.61
CA LEU A 57 2.69 -6.86 3.22
C LEU A 57 3.58 -7.66 2.25
N LEU A 58 4.28 -7.00 1.32
CA LEU A 58 5.25 -7.64 0.43
C LEU A 58 6.46 -8.15 1.21
N ALA A 59 6.99 -7.35 2.15
CA ALA A 59 8.11 -7.71 3.01
C ALA A 59 7.75 -8.86 3.96
N GLY A 60 6.54 -8.86 4.53
CA GLY A 60 6.03 -9.93 5.38
C GLY A 60 5.72 -11.23 4.62
N SER A 61 5.38 -11.14 3.32
CA SER A 61 5.27 -12.31 2.43
C SER A 61 6.64 -12.89 2.06
N ALA A 62 7.72 -12.10 2.16
CA ALA A 62 9.09 -12.57 2.06
C ALA A 62 9.58 -13.11 3.42
N GLY A 63 8.90 -14.13 3.93
CA GLY A 63 9.39 -14.88 5.09
C GLY A 63 10.80 -15.46 4.83
N PRO A 64 11.63 -15.66 5.87
CA PRO A 64 13.03 -15.98 5.72
C PRO A 64 13.22 -17.29 4.97
N LEU A 65 14.06 -17.28 3.92
CA LEU A 65 14.63 -18.48 3.32
C LEU A 65 15.58 -19.13 4.33
N THR A 66 15.06 -19.70 5.42
CA THR A 66 15.83 -20.64 6.23
C THR A 66 15.96 -21.92 5.42
N HIS A 67 17.15 -22.08 4.84
CA HIS A 67 17.69 -23.30 4.24
C HIS A 67 17.28 -24.58 4.99
N PRO A 68 17.06 -25.70 4.30
CA PRO A 68 17.03 -27.00 4.96
C PRO A 68 18.45 -27.30 5.46
N ALA A 69 18.64 -27.32 6.78
CA ALA A 69 19.78 -28.03 7.37
C ALA A 69 19.51 -29.53 7.23
N GLY A 70 20.54 -30.26 6.80
CA GLY A 70 20.51 -31.70 6.51
C GLY A 70 20.57 -32.59 7.74
#